data_AF-A0A9Q8QVH1-F1
#
_entry.id   AF-A0A9Q8QVH1-F1
#
_cell.length_a   1.000
_cell.length_b   1.000
_cell.length_c   1.000
_cell.angle_alpha   90.00
_cell.angle_beta   90.00
_cell.angle_gamma   90.00
#
_symmetry.space_group_name_H-M   'P 1'
#
loop_
_entity.id
_entity.type
_entity.pdbx_description
1 polymer ?
#
loop_
_entity_poly.entity_id
_entity_poly.type
_entity_poly.pdbx_seq_one_letter_code
_entity_poly.pdbx_strand_id
1 'polypeptide(L)' 'MRRQRLSPTMVETLIAMLNRNVYPAYENNSRTFASLEERGLIQPDIEGNWSLTDTGHQTALKLLKR' A
#
# COMPACT_ATOMS: atom_id res chain seq x y z
N MET A 1 -2.95 -2.97 -20.00
CA MET A 1 -2.40 -1.85 -19.19
C MET A 1 -0.98 -2.19 -18.77
N ARG A 2 0.00 -1.33 -19.08
CA ARG A 2 1.40 -1.52 -18.66
C ARG A 2 1.45 -1.34 -17.14
N ARG A 3 1.71 -2.41 -16.36
CA ARG A 3 1.91 -2.29 -14.90
C ARG A 3 3.09 -1.33 -14.66
N GLN A 4 2.78 -0.09 -14.30
CA GLN A 4 3.82 0.89 -13.99
C GLN A 4 4.59 0.41 -12.75
N ARG A 5 5.91 0.55 -12.78
CA ARG A 5 6.74 0.21 -11.62
C ARG A 5 6.29 1.02 -10.40
N LEU A 6 6.33 0.41 -9.21
CA LEU A 6 6.13 1.15 -7.96
C LEU A 6 7.31 2.10 -7.74
N SER A 7 7.05 3.28 -7.20
CA SER A 7 8.11 4.17 -6.74
C SER A 7 8.77 3.59 -5.47
N PRO A 8 9.99 4.02 -5.10
CA PRO A 8 10.63 3.59 -3.85
C PRO A 8 9.73 3.80 -2.62
N THR A 9 9.12 4.99 -2.48
CA THR A 9 8.23 5.31 -1.36
C THR A 9 6.99 4.42 -1.31
N MET A 10 6.42 4.04 -2.48
CA MET A 10 5.31 3.09 -2.53
C MET A 10 5.72 1.69 -2.05
N VAL A 11 6.93 1.26 -2.41
CA VAL A 11 7.50 -0.02 -1.95
C VAL A 11 7.69 -0.01 -0.44
N GLU A 12 8.33 1.03 0.09
CA GLU A 12 8.55 1.20 1.53
C GLU A 12 7.22 1.23 2.30
N THR A 13 6.22 1.94 1.80
CA THR A 13 4.89 2.04 2.44
C THR A 13 4.21 0.67 2.50
N LEU A 14 4.22 -0.10 1.40
CA LEU A 14 3.63 -1.45 1.38
C LEU A 14 4.34 -2.41 2.33
N ILE A 15 5.67 -2.34 2.41
CA ILE A 15 6.45 -3.16 3.35
C ILE A 15 6.16 -2.76 4.80
N ALA A 16 6.06 -1.47 5.08
CA ALA A 16 5.73 -0.97 6.41
C ALA A 16 4.33 -1.42 6.87
N MET A 17 3.32 -1.35 5.99
CA MET A 17 1.98 -1.88 6.26
C MET A 17 1.99 -3.39 6.49
N LEU A 18 2.77 -4.15 5.71
CA LEU A 18 2.94 -5.58 5.92
C LEU A 18 3.53 -5.89 7.30
N ASN A 19 4.40 -5.02 7.81
CA ASN A 19 4.96 -5.08 9.15
C ASN A 19 4.03 -4.51 10.24
N ARG A 20 2.74 -4.35 9.94
CA ARG A 20 1.67 -3.89 10.84
C ARG A 20 1.80 -2.43 11.29
N ASN A 21 2.49 -1.59 10.53
CA ASN A 21 2.39 -0.14 10.74
C ASN A 21 0.99 0.34 10.35
N VAL A 22 0.36 1.08 11.25
CA VAL A 22 -0.99 1.63 11.07
C VAL A 22 -0.88 3.02 10.46
N TYR A 23 -1.72 3.29 9.46
CA TYR A 23 -1.77 4.57 8.77
C TYR A 23 -3.21 5.08 8.73
N PRO A 24 -3.61 6.03 9.59
CA PRO A 24 -4.95 6.63 9.55
C PRO A 24 -5.21 7.26 8.19
N ALA A 25 -6.29 6.88 7.50
CA ALA A 25 -6.52 7.28 6.12
C ALA A 25 -6.74 8.80 5.96
N TYR A 26 -7.33 9.43 6.98
CA TYR A 26 -7.58 10.88 6.99
C TYR A 26 -6.29 11.72 7.14
N GLU A 27 -5.22 11.16 7.73
CA GLU A 27 -3.90 11.82 7.87
C GLU A 27 -2.94 11.47 6.72
N ASN A 28 -3.21 10.34 6.04
CA ASN A 28 -2.32 9.75 5.04
C ASN A 28 -2.93 9.85 3.64
N ASN A 29 -3.21 11.07 3.19
CA ASN A 29 -3.85 11.38 1.89
C ASN A 29 -2.86 11.79 0.79
N SER A 30 -1.57 11.46 0.95
CA SER A 30 -0.55 11.83 -0.02
C SER A 30 -0.72 11.10 -1.36
N ARG A 31 -0.06 11.61 -2.41
CA ARG A 31 -0.05 10.97 -3.74
C ARG A 31 0.40 9.51 -3.69
N THR A 32 1.21 9.11 -2.72
CA THR A 32 1.62 7.71 -2.53
C THR A 32 0.43 6.82 -2.19
N PHE A 33 -0.40 7.21 -1.21
CA PHE A 33 -1.57 6.43 -0.80
C PHE A 33 -2.63 6.40 -1.91
N ALA A 34 -2.92 7.55 -2.53
CA ALA A 34 -3.82 7.61 -3.68
C ALA A 34 -3.35 6.70 -4.83
N SER A 35 -2.05 6.71 -5.16
CA SER A 35 -1.51 5.86 -6.22
C SER A 35 -1.53 4.36 -5.86
N LEU A 36 -1.42 4.01 -4.58
CA LEU A 36 -1.51 2.63 -4.12
C LEU A 36 -2.97 2.13 -4.15
N GLU A 37 -3.90 2.98 -3.76
CA GLU A 37 -5.35 2.74 -3.79
C GLU A 37 -5.85 2.60 -5.23
N GLU A 38 -5.49 3.52 -6.13
CA GLU A 38 -5.82 3.46 -7.57
C GLU A 38 -5.33 2.17 -8.23
N ARG A 39 -4.26 1.57 -7.69
CA ARG A 39 -3.71 0.29 -8.14
C ARG A 39 -4.34 -0.93 -7.45
N GLY A 40 -5.28 -0.70 -6.54
CA GLY A 40 -5.95 -1.74 -5.74
C GLY A 40 -5.03 -2.46 -4.78
N LEU A 41 -3.94 -1.82 -4.34
CA LEU A 41 -2.97 -2.42 -3.41
C LEU A 41 -3.31 -2.14 -1.95
N ILE A 42 -3.98 -1.01 -1.68
CA ILE A 42 -4.48 -0.66 -0.37
C ILE A 42 -5.93 -0.20 -0.48
N GLN A 43 -6.63 -0.21 0.64
CA GLN A 43 -7.97 0.34 0.78
C GLN A 43 -8.19 0.78 2.24
N PRO A 44 -9.10 1.73 2.52
CA PRO A 44 -9.49 2.00 3.89
C PRO A 44 -10.20 0.79 4.50
N ASP A 45 -9.88 0.46 5.74
CA ASP A 45 -10.58 -0.53 6.54
C ASP A 45 -11.75 0.08 7.33
N ILE A 46 -12.42 -0.75 8.12
CA ILE A 46 -13.58 -0.34 8.92
C ILE A 46 -13.22 0.64 10.06
N GLU A 47 -11.95 0.71 10.46
CA GLU A 47 -11.46 1.60 11.51
C GLU A 47 -10.97 2.94 10.92
N GLY A 48 -11.03 3.09 9.59
CA GLY A 48 -10.55 4.28 8.90
C GLY A 48 -9.03 4.31 8.73
N ASN A 49 -8.35 3.15 8.81
CA ASN A 49 -6.93 3.01 8.53
C ASN A 49 -6.72 2.47 7.11
N TRP A 50 -5.60 2.82 6.49
CA TRP A 50 -5.16 2.13 5.29
C TRP A 50 -4.74 0.69 5.61
N SER A 51 -5.31 -0.25 4.87
CA SER A 51 -4.99 -1.66 4.97
C SER A 51 -4.61 -2.23 3.61
N LEU A 52 -3.80 -3.29 3.62
CA LEU A 52 -3.42 -4.01 2.39
C LEU A 52 -4.64 -4.78 1.88
N THR A 53 -4.91 -4.69 0.57
CA THR A 53 -5.77 -5.67 -0.10
C THR A 53 -5.03 -7.01 -0.21
N ASP A 54 -5.71 -8.08 -0.60
CA ASP A 54 -5.06 -9.36 -0.93
C ASP A 54 -3.96 -9.18 -2.00
N THR A 55 -4.21 -8.34 -3.00
CA THR A 55 -3.23 -8.02 -4.05
C THR A 55 -2.07 -7.21 -3.49
N GLY A 56 -2.34 -6.25 -2.60
CA GLY A 56 -1.32 -5.50 -1.86
C GLY A 56 -0.41 -6.39 -1.04
N HIS A 57 -1.00 -7.30 -0.27
CA HIS A 57 -0.29 -8.24 0.58
C HIS A 57 0.64 -9.15 -0.23
N GLN A 58 0.12 -9.77 -1.30
CA GLN A 58 0.93 -10.59 -2.20
C GLN A 58 2.04 -9.79 -2.90
N THR A 59 1.78 -8.51 -3.21
CA THR A 59 2.78 -7.62 -3.81
C THR A 59 3.88 -7.28 -2.82
N ALA A 60 3.54 -6.92 -1.59
CA ALA A 60 4.49 -6.63 -0.51
C ALA A 60 5.39 -7.84 -0.21
N LEU A 61 4.82 -9.05 -0.12
CA LEU A 61 5.60 -10.29 0.08
C LEU A 61 6.60 -10.56 -1.05
N LYS A 62 6.24 -10.26 -2.30
CA LYS A 62 7.15 -10.40 -3.45
C LYS A 62 8.28 -9.38 -3.41
N LEU A 63 8.05 -8.20 -2.84
CA LEU A 63 9.07 -7.16 -2.72
C LEU A 63 10.11 -7.50 -1.65
N LEU A 64 9.74 -8.23 -0.58
CA LEU A 64 10.68 -8.71 0.44
C LEU A 64 11.63 -9.81 -0.04
N LYS A 65 11.26 -10.56 -1.08
CA LYS A 65 12.06 -11.67 -1.61
C LYS A 65 13.05 -11.24 -2.71
N ARG A 66 13.18 -9.94 -2.96
CA ARG A 66 14.02 -9.37 -4.01
C ARG A 66 15.37 -8.93 -3.49
#